data_AF-A0A414ZES7-F1
#
_entry.id   AF-A0A414ZES7-F1
#
_cell.length_a   1.000
_cell.length_b   1.000
_cell.length_c   1.000
_cell.angle_alpha   90.00
_cell.angle_beta   90.00
_cell.angle_gamma   90.00
#
_symmetry.space_group_name_H-M   'P 1'
#
loop_
_entity.id
_entity.type
_entity.pdbx_description
1 polymer ?
#
loop_
_entity_poly.entity_id
_entity_poly.type
_entity_poly.pdbx_seq_one_letter_code
_entity_poly.pdbx_strand_id
1 'polypeptide(L)'
;MKHTILFLVLIFFCPFIYSQSKCIPYLLSNENKDEKIYVCDPCVDDTIKVQFKVSIIFDDTTRYTVKSVILQSVQVGAKHVFLSRFDKKRSSFNQYLWDVCNAKVTYWYKNQPYKQFYSKIPFVVDNTIFGATFYIVSN
;
A
#
# COMPACT_ATOMS: atom_id res chain seq x y z
N MET A 1 -37.94 12.66 -1.04
CA MET A 1 -37.17 11.58 -1.72
C MET A 1 -36.09 12.06 -2.71
N LYS A 2 -36.13 13.29 -3.26
CA LYS A 2 -35.06 13.76 -4.19
C LYS A 2 -33.75 14.17 -3.50
N HIS A 3 -33.77 14.62 -2.25
CA HIS A 3 -32.56 15.04 -1.52
C HIS A 3 -31.72 13.90 -0.97
N THR A 4 -32.32 12.73 -0.71
CA THR A 4 -31.63 11.55 -0.17
C THR A 4 -30.69 10.90 -1.21
N ILE A 5 -31.03 11.02 -2.50
CA ILE A 5 -30.22 10.49 -3.60
C ILE A 5 -29.00 11.37 -3.86
N LEU A 6 -29.13 12.70 -3.73
CA LEU A 6 -28.02 13.64 -3.94
C LEU A 6 -26.89 13.45 -2.90
N PHE A 7 -27.25 13.13 -1.66
CA PHE A 7 -26.29 12.88 -0.57
C PHE A 7 -25.51 11.57 -0.75
N LEU A 8 -26.16 10.52 -1.28
CA LEU A 8 -25.53 9.24 -1.59
C LEU A 8 -24.53 9.33 -2.76
N VAL A 9 -24.82 10.19 -3.73
CA VAL A 9 -23.93 10.44 -4.88
C VAL A 9 -22.68 11.21 -4.42
N LEU A 10 -22.81 12.19 -3.53
CA LEU A 10 -21.67 12.94 -2.97
C LEU A 10 -20.72 12.05 -2.16
N ILE A 11 -21.22 11.05 -1.42
CA ILE A 11 -20.38 10.10 -0.67
C ILE A 11 -19.59 9.18 -1.62
N PHE A 12 -20.17 8.81 -2.77
CA PHE A 12 -19.47 7.98 -3.77
C PHE A 12 -18.39 8.75 -4.55
N PHE A 13 -18.50 10.07 -4.67
CA PHE A 13 -17.51 10.93 -5.35
C PHE A 13 -16.52 11.63 -4.40
N CYS A 14 -16.68 11.50 -3.09
CA CYS A 14 -15.77 12.12 -2.12
C CYS A 14 -14.34 11.55 -2.02
N PRO A 15 -13.94 10.36 -2.53
CA PRO A 15 -12.51 10.03 -2.52
C PRO A 15 -11.73 10.74 -3.64
N PHE A 16 -12.37 11.53 -4.51
CA PHE A 16 -11.72 12.13 -5.68
C PHE A 16 -11.25 13.58 -5.51
N ILE A 17 -11.60 14.25 -4.42
CA ILE A 17 -11.14 15.63 -4.16
C ILE A 17 -10.00 15.60 -3.14
N TYR A 18 -8.93 14.90 -3.47
CA TYR A 18 -7.60 15.30 -3.03
C TYR A 18 -6.61 14.92 -4.12
N SER A 19 -6.13 15.95 -4.79
CA SER A 19 -5.07 15.93 -5.79
C SER A 19 -3.77 15.40 -5.15
N GLN A 20 -3.58 14.08 -5.13
CA GLN A 20 -2.25 13.50 -5.01
C GLN A 20 -1.66 13.35 -6.40
N SER A 21 -0.97 14.38 -6.89
CA SER A 21 -0.20 14.34 -8.16
C SER A 21 0.99 13.36 -8.13
N LYS A 22 0.98 12.38 -7.22
CA LYS A 22 1.78 11.15 -7.18
C LYS A 22 0.90 10.00 -6.67
N CYS A 23 -0.15 9.60 -7.41
CA CYS A 23 -1.10 8.55 -6.99
C CYS A 23 -0.43 7.21 -6.58
N ILE A 24 0.78 6.95 -7.08
CA ILE A 24 1.58 5.77 -6.76
C ILE A 24 3.02 6.25 -6.46
N PRO A 25 3.54 6.06 -5.24
CA PRO A 25 4.94 6.35 -4.94
C PRO A 25 5.84 5.37 -5.69
N TYR A 26 7.07 5.79 -6.03
CA TYR A 26 8.06 4.90 -6.61
C TYR A 26 8.73 4.07 -5.50
N LEU A 27 8.53 2.75 -5.53
CA LEU A 27 8.89 1.82 -4.44
C LEU A 27 9.95 0.78 -4.83
N LEU A 28 10.44 0.81 -6.08
CA LEU A 28 11.38 -0.21 -6.57
C LEU A 28 12.84 0.08 -6.19
N SER A 29 13.17 1.31 -5.79
CA SER A 29 14.53 1.69 -5.37
C SER A 29 14.57 2.23 -3.95
N ASN A 30 15.64 1.93 -3.24
CA ASN A 30 15.98 2.54 -1.95
C ASN A 30 16.51 3.98 -2.06
N GLU A 31 16.54 4.57 -3.26
CA GLU A 31 17.08 5.92 -3.49
C GLU A 31 16.13 7.02 -2.99
N ASN A 32 14.82 6.73 -2.86
CA ASN A 32 13.82 7.66 -2.33
C ASN A 32 13.62 7.55 -0.81
N LYS A 33 14.68 7.31 -0.03
CA LYS A 33 14.57 7.15 1.44
C LYS A 33 14.00 8.38 2.16
N ASP A 34 14.07 9.56 1.53
CA ASP A 34 13.69 10.81 2.17
C ASP A 34 12.27 11.29 1.80
N GLU A 35 11.64 10.72 0.77
CA GLU A 35 10.26 11.09 0.41
C GLU A 35 9.26 10.37 1.32
N LYS A 36 8.63 11.12 2.22
CA LYS A 36 7.58 10.61 3.10
C LYS A 36 6.30 10.36 2.30
N ILE A 37 5.81 9.13 2.36
CA ILE A 37 4.54 8.72 1.74
C ILE A 37 3.43 8.90 2.78
N TYR A 38 2.39 9.65 2.42
CA TYR A 38 1.23 9.91 3.29
C TYR A 38 -0.04 9.28 2.71
N VAL A 39 -0.80 8.62 3.58
CA VAL A 39 -2.11 8.03 3.28
C VAL A 39 -3.12 8.66 4.23
N CYS A 40 -4.11 9.38 3.71
CA CYS A 40 -5.20 9.90 4.52
C CYS A 40 -6.18 8.77 4.83
N ASP A 41 -6.55 8.63 6.10
CA ASP A 41 -7.61 7.72 6.53
C ASP A 41 -8.42 8.32 7.69
N PRO A 42 -9.75 8.52 7.53
CA PRO A 42 -10.59 9.17 8.53
C PRO A 42 -10.83 8.32 9.79
N CYS A 43 -10.52 7.01 9.77
CA CYS A 43 -10.69 6.14 10.92
C CYS A 43 -9.47 6.15 11.87
N VAL A 44 -8.51 7.03 11.60
CA VAL A 44 -7.29 7.18 12.38
C VAL A 44 -7.23 8.60 12.97
N ASP A 45 -7.10 8.68 14.30
CA ASP A 45 -7.12 9.95 15.04
C ASP A 45 -5.72 10.60 15.16
N ASP A 46 -4.63 9.84 14.99
CA ASP A 46 -3.25 10.31 15.14
C ASP A 46 -2.35 9.74 14.02
N THR A 47 -1.18 10.33 13.78
CA THR A 47 -0.27 9.85 12.73
C THR A 47 0.30 8.47 13.05
N ILE A 48 -0.03 7.47 12.24
CA ILE A 48 0.48 6.11 12.37
C ILE A 48 1.62 5.88 11.36
N LYS A 49 2.84 5.68 11.86
CA LYS A 49 3.96 5.19 11.04
C LYS A 49 3.79 3.71 10.74
N VAL A 50 3.86 3.33 9.48
CA VAL A 50 3.74 1.96 8.99
C VAL A 50 4.97 1.57 8.19
N GLN A 51 5.61 0.46 8.56
CA GLN A 51 6.65 -0.19 7.76
C GLN A 51 6.13 -1.54 7.29
N PHE A 52 6.33 -1.89 6.03
CA PHE A 52 5.78 -3.13 5.49
C PHE A 52 6.79 -3.89 4.64
N LYS A 53 6.54 -5.20 4.47
CA LYS A 53 7.25 -6.06 3.53
C LYS A 53 6.26 -6.79 2.62
N VAL A 54 6.57 -6.86 1.34
CA VAL A 54 5.79 -7.60 0.35
C VAL A 54 6.64 -8.54 -0.48
N SER A 55 6.03 -9.64 -0.90
CA SER A 55 6.56 -10.49 -1.98
C SER A 55 5.76 -10.23 -3.25
N ILE A 56 6.47 -10.18 -4.38
CA ILE A 56 5.86 -9.95 -5.69
C ILE A 56 6.07 -11.18 -6.55
N ILE A 57 4.96 -11.69 -7.09
CA ILE A 57 4.94 -12.80 -8.04
C ILE A 57 4.59 -12.20 -9.39
N PHE A 58 5.49 -12.36 -10.36
CA PHE A 58 5.29 -11.90 -11.73
C PHE A 58 4.56 -12.96 -12.57
N ASP A 59 3.96 -12.52 -13.67
CA ASP A 59 3.44 -13.39 -14.71
C ASP A 59 4.60 -13.92 -15.58
N ASP A 60 4.66 -15.23 -15.74
CA ASP A 60 5.70 -15.96 -16.47
C ASP A 60 5.78 -15.55 -17.96
N THR A 61 4.68 -15.03 -18.52
CA THR A 61 4.56 -14.70 -19.95
C THR A 61 5.18 -13.37 -20.34
N THR A 62 5.07 -12.35 -19.48
CA THR A 62 5.51 -10.98 -19.79
C THR A 62 6.62 -10.49 -18.87
N ARG A 63 6.96 -11.25 -17.81
CA ARG A 63 8.02 -11.01 -16.81
C ARG A 63 7.97 -9.67 -16.04
N TYR A 64 7.16 -8.72 -16.49
CA TYR A 64 6.99 -7.39 -15.89
C TYR A 64 5.55 -7.12 -15.40
N THR A 65 4.62 -8.03 -15.69
CA THR A 65 3.25 -7.95 -15.20
C THR A 65 3.16 -8.63 -13.84
N VAL A 66 2.58 -7.96 -12.85
CA VAL A 66 2.42 -8.52 -11.50
C VAL A 66 1.19 -9.43 -11.47
N LYS A 67 1.42 -10.73 -11.22
CA LYS A 67 0.36 -11.72 -10.99
C LYS A 67 -0.21 -11.56 -9.58
N SER A 68 0.65 -11.40 -8.58
CA SER A 68 0.23 -11.27 -7.18
C SER A 68 1.18 -10.41 -6.35
N VAL A 69 0.60 -9.68 -5.39
CA VAL A 69 1.32 -8.98 -4.33
C VAL A 69 0.88 -9.60 -3.02
N ILE A 70 1.83 -10.06 -2.22
CA ILE A 70 1.58 -10.71 -0.94
C ILE A 70 2.16 -9.84 0.16
N LEU A 71 1.30 -9.23 0.97
CA LEU A 71 1.72 -8.54 2.20
C LEU A 71 2.22 -9.58 3.22
N GLN A 72 3.51 -9.51 3.55
CA GLN A 72 4.18 -10.44 4.46
C GLN A 72 4.05 -9.96 5.90
N SER A 73 4.39 -8.69 6.14
CA SER A 73 4.33 -8.11 7.47
C SER A 73 4.07 -6.61 7.43
N VAL A 74 3.50 -6.11 8.53
CA VAL A 74 3.27 -4.70 8.83
C VAL A 74 3.80 -4.43 10.23
N GLN A 75 4.56 -3.35 10.40
CA GLN A 75 5.03 -2.86 11.68
C GLN A 75 4.45 -1.47 11.91
N VAL A 76 3.69 -1.32 12.99
CA VAL A 76 2.86 -0.15 13.26
C VAL A 76 3.32 0.60 14.50
N GLY A 77 3.51 1.92 14.35
CA GLY A 77 3.76 2.86 15.45
C GLY A 77 5.10 2.71 16.17
N ALA A 78 5.30 3.53 17.22
CA ALA A 78 6.51 3.55 18.04
C ALA A 78 6.66 2.32 18.95
N LYS A 79 5.54 1.66 19.29
CA LYS A 79 5.52 0.42 20.08
C LYS A 79 5.77 -0.83 19.23
N HIS A 80 6.04 -0.68 17.92
CA HIS A 80 6.41 -1.76 17.01
C HIS A 80 5.42 -2.94 17.00
N VAL A 81 4.11 -2.66 16.90
CA VAL A 81 3.12 -3.73 16.73
C VAL A 81 3.41 -4.45 15.41
N PHE A 82 3.81 -5.72 15.50
CA PHE A 82 4.13 -6.55 14.35
C PHE A 82 2.92 -7.40 13.98
N LEU A 83 2.42 -7.19 12.76
CA LEU A 83 1.36 -7.99 12.16
C LEU A 83 1.99 -8.82 11.05
N SER A 84 1.75 -10.13 11.10
CA SER A 84 2.23 -11.10 10.13
C SER A 84 1.08 -11.70 9.34
N ARG A 85 1.34 -12.11 8.11
CA ARG A 85 0.39 -12.89 7.31
C ARG A 85 -0.06 -14.17 8.03
N PHE A 86 0.78 -14.74 8.88
CA PHE A 86 0.52 -16.01 9.57
C PHE A 86 -0.28 -15.86 10.88
N ASP A 87 -0.64 -14.64 11.28
CA ASP A 87 -1.40 -14.40 12.50
C ASP A 87 -2.82 -14.99 12.39
N LYS A 88 -3.13 -15.95 13.26
CA LYS A 88 -4.44 -16.63 13.27
C LYS A 88 -5.58 -15.78 13.83
N LYS A 89 -5.27 -14.80 14.68
CA LYS A 89 -6.24 -13.90 15.32
C LYS A 89 -5.62 -12.52 15.48
N ARG A 90 -6.36 -11.48 15.09
CA ARG A 90 -6.01 -10.06 15.26
C ARG A 90 -7.15 -9.36 16.00
N SER A 91 -6.83 -8.30 16.74
CA SER A 91 -7.88 -7.37 17.20
C SER A 91 -8.58 -6.74 15.99
N SER A 92 -9.79 -6.22 16.19
CA SER A 92 -10.56 -5.55 15.13
C SER A 92 -9.75 -4.40 14.49
N PHE A 93 -9.10 -3.57 15.31
CA PHE A 93 -8.27 -2.47 14.83
C PHE A 93 -7.03 -2.95 14.07
N ASN A 94 -6.33 -3.98 14.56
CA ASN A 94 -5.16 -4.54 13.86
C ASN A 94 -5.55 -5.20 12.53
N GLN A 95 -6.73 -5.82 12.47
CA GLN A 95 -7.26 -6.38 11.23
C GLN A 95 -7.59 -5.27 10.23
N TYR A 96 -8.25 -4.21 10.69
CA TYR A 96 -8.52 -3.03 9.86
C TYR A 96 -7.22 -2.40 9.30
N LEU A 97 -6.20 -2.18 10.14
CA LEU A 97 -4.90 -1.67 9.68
C LEU A 97 -4.25 -2.61 8.65
N TRP A 98 -4.32 -3.92 8.88
CA TRP A 98 -3.82 -4.91 7.93
C TRP A 98 -4.52 -4.76 6.57
N ASP A 99 -5.84 -4.62 6.55
CA ASP A 99 -6.63 -4.54 5.33
C ASP A 99 -6.35 -3.25 4.55
N VAL A 100 -6.25 -2.10 5.24
CA VAL A 100 -5.85 -0.82 4.63
C VAL A 100 -4.44 -0.93 4.01
N CYS A 101 -3.48 -1.46 4.76
CA CYS A 101 -2.12 -1.66 4.27
C CYS A 101 -2.09 -2.58 3.06
N ASN A 102 -2.79 -3.71 3.13
CA ASN A 102 -2.84 -4.71 2.07
C ASN A 102 -3.43 -4.11 0.78
N ALA A 103 -4.53 -3.36 0.89
CA ALA A 103 -5.16 -2.71 -0.26
C ALA A 103 -4.24 -1.67 -0.92
N LYS A 104 -3.66 -0.75 -0.13
CA LYS A 104 -2.78 0.31 -0.65
C LYS A 104 -1.52 -0.25 -1.30
N VAL A 105 -0.84 -1.14 -0.60
CA VAL A 105 0.43 -1.70 -1.07
C VAL A 105 0.19 -2.60 -2.29
N THR A 106 -0.88 -3.39 -2.31
CA THR A 106 -1.24 -4.17 -3.51
C THR A 106 -1.46 -3.27 -4.71
N TYR A 107 -2.20 -2.17 -4.55
CA TYR A 107 -2.42 -1.20 -5.62
C TYR A 107 -1.10 -0.57 -6.09
N TRP A 108 -0.26 -0.09 -5.17
CA TRP A 108 0.99 0.56 -5.54
C TRP A 108 1.96 -0.37 -6.27
N TYR A 109 2.15 -1.60 -5.79
CA TYR A 109 3.08 -2.54 -6.42
C TYR A 109 2.56 -3.06 -7.75
N LYS A 110 1.24 -3.28 -7.93
CA LYS A 110 0.68 -3.64 -9.24
C LYS A 110 0.96 -2.60 -10.33
N ASN A 111 1.21 -1.35 -9.96
CA ASN A 111 1.36 -0.24 -10.89
C ASN A 111 2.78 0.37 -10.90
N GLN A 112 3.81 -0.36 -10.43
CA GLN A 112 5.20 0.11 -10.52
C GLN A 112 5.77 -0.08 -11.94
N PRO A 113 6.74 0.76 -12.37
CA PRO A 113 7.34 0.67 -13.70
C PRO A 113 8.45 -0.42 -13.78
N TYR A 114 8.09 -1.70 -13.60
CA TYR A 114 9.04 -2.82 -13.53
C TYR A 114 9.92 -2.98 -14.76
N LYS A 115 9.38 -2.73 -15.97
CA LYS A 115 10.15 -2.82 -17.21
C LYS A 115 11.36 -1.87 -17.20
N GLN A 116 11.21 -0.67 -16.67
CA GLN A 116 12.30 0.31 -16.56
C GLN A 116 13.29 -0.10 -15.48
N PHE A 117 12.81 -0.61 -14.34
CA PHE A 117 13.64 -1.06 -13.23
C PHE A 117 14.54 -2.25 -13.61
N TYR A 118 13.96 -3.33 -14.14
CA TYR A 118 14.70 -4.55 -14.48
C TYR A 118 15.44 -4.48 -15.82
N SER A 119 15.24 -3.42 -16.63
CA SER A 119 16.13 -3.18 -17.77
C SER A 119 17.58 -2.89 -17.36
N LYS A 120 17.80 -2.56 -16.08
CA LYS A 120 19.11 -2.15 -15.52
C LYS A 120 19.79 -3.23 -14.67
N ILE A 121 19.12 -4.35 -14.37
CA ILE A 121 19.63 -5.40 -13.48
C ILE A 121 19.24 -6.77 -14.06
N PRO A 122 20.15 -7.76 -14.15
CA PRO A 122 19.79 -9.10 -14.59
C PRO A 122 18.66 -9.66 -13.70
N PHE A 123 17.59 -10.13 -14.36
CA PHE A 123 16.39 -10.65 -13.70
C PHE A 123 16.75 -11.94 -12.96
N VAL A 124 17.08 -11.81 -11.69
CA VAL A 124 17.16 -12.93 -10.76
C VAL A 124 15.97 -12.77 -9.83
N VAL A 125 15.41 -13.91 -9.42
CA VAL A 125 14.56 -14.08 -8.23
C VAL A 125 13.05 -14.13 -8.52
N ASP A 126 12.59 -15.35 -8.76
CA ASP A 126 11.27 -15.78 -8.28
C ASP A 126 11.13 -15.38 -6.80
N ASN A 127 10.14 -14.53 -6.50
CA ASN A 127 9.85 -13.95 -5.18
C ASN A 127 10.80 -12.84 -4.70
N THR A 128 10.88 -11.73 -5.44
CA THR A 128 11.54 -10.53 -4.92
C THR A 128 10.76 -9.94 -3.74
N ILE A 129 11.45 -9.64 -2.64
CA ILE A 129 10.89 -8.98 -1.45
C ILE A 129 11.19 -7.48 -1.51
N PHE A 130 10.15 -6.66 -1.38
CA PHE A 130 10.27 -5.21 -1.28
C PHE A 130 9.69 -4.71 0.04
N GLY A 131 10.04 -3.49 0.44
CA GLY A 131 9.50 -2.86 1.64
C GLY A 131 9.68 -1.35 1.62
N ALA A 132 8.76 -0.64 2.26
CA ALA A 132 8.81 0.82 2.40
C ALA A 132 8.15 1.27 3.71
N THR A 133 8.22 2.57 3.97
CA THR A 133 7.54 3.22 5.09
C THR A 133 6.52 4.22 4.56
N PHE A 134 5.31 4.24 5.13
CA PHE A 134 4.34 5.30 4.90
C PHE A 134 3.69 5.72 6.22
N TYR A 135 3.00 6.85 6.20
CA TYR A 135 2.32 7.44 7.35
C TYR A 135 0.83 7.50 7.06
N ILE A 136 0.02 6.89 7.91
CA ILE A 136 -1.44 7.08 7.89
C ILE A 136 -1.73 8.32 8.75
N VAL A 137 -2.45 9.29 8.18
CA VAL A 137 -2.80 10.54 8.85
C VAL A 137 -4.31 10.74 8.82
N SER A 138 -4.84 11.40 9.85
CA SER A 138 -6.22 11.86 9.84
C SER A 138 -6.42 12.90 8.73
N ASN A 139 -7.63 12.96 8.18
CA ASN A 139 -7.98 13.87 7.08
C ASN A 139 -8.58 15.18 7.60
#